data_AF-A0A1S8D5V8-F1
#
_entry.id   AF-A0A1S8D5V8-F1
#
_cell.length_a   1.000
_cell.length_b   1.000
_cell.length_c   1.000
_cell.angle_alpha   90.00
_cell.angle_beta   90.00
_cell.angle_gamma   90.00
#
_symmetry.space_group_name_H-M   'P 1'
#
loop_
_entity.id
_entity.type
_entity.pdbx_description
1 polymer ?
#
loop_
_entity_poly.entity_id
_entity_poly.type
_entity_poly.pdbx_seq_one_letter_code
_entity_poly.pdbx_strand_id
1 'polypeptide(L)'
;MTVNTRRREELAEAIRQSGHVFLPGHEVTRLLDPAGEALASAPWKEFVASWSDLRPDTHMADGGRYRLRRHAVFGAAQGEPLIQGAHQPHYQTLHHNPLNGGQERWFEPVDPGIAAGAPLSRLLSGARAVFEMAEAAPPRWHVEVHQFRIEARPNAAGKPTPEGMHRDGVDFVLVTLIGRENVAGGVTGIRVDAQDGTLPGEASFTLENPLDTVLLDDRRVWHGVTPVVPIDPSRPGHRDVLVLTFARQAPRRA
;
A
#
# COMPACT_ATOMS: atom_id res chain seq x y z
N MET A 1 -26.58 6.23 -12.85
CA MET A 1 -25.34 5.79 -12.17
C MET A 1 -24.17 6.03 -13.12
N THR A 2 -23.08 6.69 -12.69
CA THR A 2 -21.94 6.95 -13.59
C THR A 2 -21.16 5.65 -13.84
N VAL A 3 -20.43 5.56 -14.96
CA VAL A 3 -19.57 4.40 -15.27
C VAL A 3 -18.57 4.12 -14.13
N ASN A 4 -17.99 5.17 -13.54
CA ASN A 4 -17.04 5.03 -12.45
C ASN A 4 -17.71 4.56 -11.15
N THR A 5 -18.96 4.93 -10.88
CA THR A 5 -19.72 4.40 -9.72
C THR A 5 -19.90 2.89 -9.85
N ARG A 6 -20.39 2.42 -11.01
CA ARG A 6 -20.56 0.98 -11.27
C ARG A 6 -19.25 0.22 -11.15
N ARG A 7 -18.15 0.77 -11.69
CA ARG A 7 -16.84 0.12 -11.59
C ARG A 7 -16.39 -0.02 -10.13
N ARG A 8 -16.62 0.98 -9.27
CA ARG A 8 -16.29 0.86 -7.83
C ARG A 8 -17.12 -0.21 -7.13
N GLU A 9 -18.40 -0.35 -7.48
CA GLU A 9 -19.27 -1.40 -6.94
C GLU A 9 -18.77 -2.80 -7.33
N GLU A 10 -18.32 -2.99 -8.58
CA GLU A 10 -17.72 -4.25 -9.04
C GLU A 10 -16.44 -4.60 -8.25
N LEU A 11 -15.59 -3.60 -7.96
CA LEU A 11 -14.38 -3.80 -7.14
C LEU A 11 -14.73 -4.11 -5.68
N ALA A 12 -15.70 -3.40 -5.12
CA ALA A 12 -16.19 -3.64 -3.78
C ALA A 12 -16.77 -5.05 -3.64
N GLU A 13 -17.50 -5.53 -4.65
CA GLU A 13 -18.01 -6.90 -4.70
C GLU A 13 -16.88 -7.92 -4.81
N ALA A 14 -15.85 -7.67 -5.63
CA ALA A 14 -14.68 -8.54 -5.71
C ALA A 14 -13.95 -8.65 -4.36
N ILE A 15 -13.83 -7.55 -3.61
CA ILE A 15 -13.28 -7.56 -2.25
C ILE A 15 -14.18 -8.38 -1.31
N ARG A 16 -15.50 -8.21 -1.37
CA ARG A 16 -16.43 -9.02 -0.56
C ARG A 16 -16.34 -10.51 -0.88
N GLN A 17 -16.16 -10.88 -2.13
CA GLN A 17 -16.12 -12.29 -2.53
C GLN A 17 -14.76 -12.93 -2.24
N SER A 18 -13.68 -12.26 -2.63
CA SER A 18 -12.34 -12.85 -2.71
C SER A 18 -11.33 -12.25 -1.73
N GLY A 19 -11.74 -11.26 -0.93
CA GLY A 19 -10.87 -10.54 0.01
C GLY A 19 -9.83 -9.63 -0.66
N HIS A 20 -9.77 -9.60 -1.99
CA HIS A 20 -8.83 -8.77 -2.74
C HIS A 20 -9.31 -8.49 -4.16
N VAL A 21 -8.73 -7.47 -4.79
CA VAL A 21 -8.83 -7.24 -6.23
C VAL A 21 -7.57 -6.55 -6.76
N PHE A 22 -7.06 -7.04 -7.89
CA PHE A 22 -5.97 -6.42 -8.64
C PHE A 22 -6.51 -5.55 -9.77
N LEU A 23 -5.90 -4.40 -9.99
CA LEU A 23 -6.17 -3.49 -11.10
C LEU A 23 -4.88 -3.09 -11.81
N PRO A 24 -4.81 -3.20 -13.14
CA PRO A 24 -3.69 -2.65 -13.90
C PRO A 24 -3.74 -1.11 -13.88
N GLY A 25 -2.59 -0.46 -13.97
CA GLY A 25 -2.47 0.99 -13.77
C GLY A 25 -3.35 1.85 -14.68
N HIS A 26 -3.58 1.44 -15.93
CA HIS A 26 -4.46 2.16 -16.85
C HIS A 26 -5.93 2.16 -16.41
N GLU A 27 -6.39 1.12 -15.70
CA GLU A 27 -7.72 1.10 -15.09
C GLU A 27 -7.79 1.98 -13.85
N VAL A 28 -6.73 2.03 -13.06
CA VAL A 28 -6.62 2.93 -11.90
C VAL A 28 -6.74 4.38 -12.35
N THR A 29 -5.99 4.80 -13.37
CA THR A 29 -6.10 6.16 -13.93
C THR A 29 -7.51 6.45 -14.40
N ARG A 30 -8.13 5.56 -15.19
CA ARG A 30 -9.50 5.76 -15.68
C ARG A 30 -10.52 5.91 -14.56
N LEU A 31 -10.36 5.15 -13.48
CA LEU A 31 -11.31 5.12 -12.36
C LEU A 31 -11.14 6.31 -11.41
N LEU A 32 -9.90 6.67 -11.09
CA LEU A 32 -9.57 7.63 -10.04
C LEU A 32 -9.23 9.02 -10.57
N ASP A 33 -8.81 9.12 -11.83
CA ASP A 33 -8.40 10.37 -12.45
C ASP A 33 -8.79 10.39 -13.95
N PRO A 34 -10.10 10.34 -14.28
CA PRO A 34 -10.56 10.26 -15.66
C PRO A 34 -10.16 11.47 -16.52
N ALA A 35 -9.87 12.62 -15.89
CA ALA A 35 -9.36 13.81 -16.56
C ALA A 35 -7.84 13.76 -16.82
N GLY A 36 -7.11 12.83 -16.18
CA GLY A 36 -5.66 12.69 -16.31
C GLY A 36 -4.85 13.82 -15.67
N GLU A 37 -5.45 14.59 -14.75
CA GLU A 37 -4.86 15.80 -14.18
C GLU A 37 -3.94 15.51 -12.99
N ALA A 38 -4.06 14.34 -12.35
CA ALA A 38 -3.31 13.99 -11.15
C ALA A 38 -2.38 12.79 -11.35
N LEU A 39 -2.81 11.75 -12.06
CA LEU A 39 -2.11 10.46 -12.17
C LEU A 39 -1.42 10.25 -13.53
N ALA A 40 -1.46 11.24 -14.43
CA ALA A 40 -0.84 11.16 -15.76
C ALA A 40 -0.07 12.43 -16.18
N SER A 41 -0.02 13.44 -15.31
CA SER A 41 0.44 14.80 -15.60
C SER A 41 1.73 15.18 -14.83
N ALA A 42 2.07 16.47 -14.77
CA ALA A 42 3.21 16.96 -14.00
C ALA A 42 3.15 16.60 -12.49
N PRO A 43 2.00 16.77 -11.78
CA PRO A 43 1.83 16.28 -10.42
C PRO A 43 2.25 14.82 -10.20
N TRP A 44 1.91 13.92 -11.13
CA TRP A 44 2.33 12.52 -11.04
C TRP A 44 3.85 12.37 -11.08
N LYS A 45 4.54 13.12 -11.94
CA LYS A 45 6.00 13.07 -12.05
C LYS A 45 6.68 13.54 -10.76
N GLU A 46 6.18 14.60 -10.15
CA GLU A 46 6.67 15.09 -8.85
C GLU A 46 6.43 14.07 -7.74
N PHE A 47 5.25 13.44 -7.73
CA PHE A 47 4.91 12.37 -6.79
C PHE A 47 5.86 11.18 -6.90
N VAL A 48 6.12 10.69 -8.11
CA VAL A 48 7.08 9.60 -8.36
C VAL A 48 8.50 10.03 -7.97
N ALA A 49 8.91 11.26 -8.28
CA ALA A 49 10.25 11.75 -7.96
C ALA A 49 10.54 11.77 -6.45
N SER A 50 9.51 11.89 -5.60
CA SER A 50 9.67 11.87 -4.15
C SER A 50 10.28 10.57 -3.60
N TRP A 51 10.19 9.45 -4.33
CA TRP A 51 10.83 8.18 -3.93
C TRP A 51 12.36 8.24 -3.93
N SER A 52 12.94 9.20 -4.65
CA SER A 52 14.40 9.41 -4.68
C SER A 52 14.96 10.07 -3.42
N ASP A 53 14.11 10.65 -2.57
CA ASP A 53 14.50 11.27 -1.28
C ASP A 53 13.93 10.51 -0.07
N LEU A 54 13.65 9.22 -0.21
CA LEU A 54 13.32 8.37 0.95
C LEU A 54 14.53 8.19 1.87
N ARG A 55 14.25 7.85 3.13
CA ARG A 55 15.27 7.74 4.18
C ARG A 55 15.41 6.30 4.65
N PRO A 56 16.60 5.84 5.06
CA PRO A 56 16.79 4.46 5.52
C PRO A 56 15.83 4.07 6.65
N ASP A 57 15.25 2.88 6.56
CA ASP A 57 14.49 2.29 7.67
C ASP A 57 15.47 1.80 8.75
N THR A 58 15.50 2.49 9.88
CA THR A 58 16.39 2.20 11.02
C THR A 58 15.83 1.15 11.97
N HIS A 59 14.63 0.60 11.70
CA HIS A 59 13.92 -0.34 12.55
C HIS A 59 13.82 -1.75 11.94
N MET A 60 14.70 -2.08 10.98
CA MET A 60 14.76 -3.41 10.36
C MET A 60 15.39 -4.44 11.32
N ALA A 61 14.57 -5.26 11.98
CA ALA A 61 15.06 -6.24 12.96
C ALA A 61 15.92 -7.37 12.36
N ASP A 62 15.83 -7.63 11.04
CA ASP A 62 16.71 -8.57 10.34
C ASP A 62 18.11 -7.98 10.03
N GLY A 63 18.39 -6.75 10.46
CA GLY A 63 19.62 -6.03 10.17
C GLY A 63 19.74 -5.54 8.71
N GLY A 64 18.66 -5.68 7.92
CA GLY A 64 18.61 -5.26 6.53
C GLY A 64 18.78 -3.75 6.37
N ARG A 65 19.48 -3.34 5.30
CA ARG A 65 19.63 -1.93 4.90
C ARG A 65 19.03 -1.63 3.53
N TYR A 66 18.16 -2.51 3.05
CA TYR A 66 17.58 -2.48 1.71
C TYR A 66 16.26 -1.71 1.64
N ARG A 67 15.71 -1.21 2.75
CA ARG A 67 14.43 -0.50 2.76
C ARG A 67 14.64 0.98 3.07
N LEU A 68 14.17 1.84 2.18
CA LEU A 68 14.00 3.27 2.42
C LEU A 68 12.50 3.55 2.55
N ARG A 69 12.13 4.49 3.42
CA ARG A 69 10.73 4.84 3.64
C ARG A 69 10.51 6.26 4.14
N ARG A 70 9.26 6.68 4.00
CA ARG A 70 8.66 7.84 4.69
C ARG A 70 7.24 7.47 5.13
N HIS A 71 6.70 8.20 6.10
CA HIS A 71 5.41 7.90 6.73
C HIS A 71 4.57 9.14 6.97
N ALA A 72 3.25 9.01 6.82
CA ALA A 72 2.30 10.03 7.23
C ALA A 72 1.01 9.39 7.74
N VAL A 73 0.24 10.15 8.49
CA VAL A 73 -1.07 9.72 9.00
C VAL A 73 -2.13 10.69 8.53
N PHE A 74 -3.26 10.14 8.12
CA PHE A 74 -4.46 10.86 7.73
C PHE A 74 -5.64 10.38 8.55
N GLY A 75 -6.67 11.21 8.63
CA GLY A 75 -7.94 10.82 9.20
C GLY A 75 -9.09 11.58 8.58
N ALA A 76 -10.27 10.99 8.68
CA ALA A 76 -11.51 11.62 8.24
C ALA A 76 -12.67 11.12 9.08
N ALA A 77 -13.58 12.01 9.45
CA ALA A 77 -14.91 11.59 9.85
C ALA A 77 -15.68 11.01 8.65
N GLN A 78 -16.77 10.30 8.92
CA GLN A 78 -17.67 9.84 7.87
C GLN A 78 -18.17 11.03 7.04
N GLY A 79 -18.06 10.94 5.71
CA GLY A 79 -18.48 12.01 4.78
C GLY A 79 -17.50 13.18 4.61
N GLU A 80 -16.50 13.33 5.48
CA GLU A 80 -15.51 14.41 5.41
C GLU A 80 -14.27 14.02 4.59
N PRO A 81 -13.50 14.95 4.00
CA PRO A 81 -12.26 14.62 3.31
C PRO A 81 -11.19 14.05 4.27
N LEU A 82 -10.27 13.25 3.71
CA LEU A 82 -9.07 12.81 4.43
C LEU A 82 -8.10 13.98 4.60
N ILE A 83 -7.75 14.27 5.85
CA ILE A 83 -6.85 15.36 6.22
C ILE A 83 -5.62 14.76 6.91
N GLN A 84 -4.44 15.27 6.59
CA GLN A 84 -3.21 14.87 7.25
C GLN A 84 -3.25 15.25 8.74
N GLY A 85 -3.00 14.26 9.60
CA GLY A 85 -2.88 14.45 11.04
C GLY A 85 -1.46 14.87 11.44
N ALA A 86 -1.26 15.05 12.75
CA ALA A 86 0.07 15.24 13.30
C ALA A 86 0.96 14.02 12.99
N HIS A 87 2.26 14.28 12.78
CA HIS A 87 3.23 13.20 12.65
C HIS A 87 3.24 12.36 13.93
N GLN A 88 3.18 11.04 13.76
CA GLN A 88 3.05 10.09 14.86
C GLN A 88 3.76 8.78 14.46
N PRO A 89 4.15 7.93 15.42
CA PRO A 89 4.85 6.71 15.09
C PRO A 89 3.91 5.72 14.43
N HIS A 90 4.49 4.84 13.61
CA HIS A 90 3.84 3.63 13.16
C HIS A 90 3.97 2.56 14.26
N TYR A 91 2.86 1.90 14.59
CA TYR A 91 2.80 0.86 15.61
C TYR A 91 2.03 -0.35 15.10
N GLN A 92 2.63 -1.54 15.27
CA GLN A 92 1.98 -2.83 15.04
C GLN A 92 2.15 -3.69 16.30
N THR A 93 1.14 -4.48 16.63
CA THR A 93 1.28 -5.47 17.71
C THR A 93 2.21 -6.61 17.27
N LEU A 94 2.81 -7.32 18.23
CA LEU A 94 3.60 -8.53 17.95
C LEU A 94 2.78 -9.63 17.25
N HIS A 95 1.46 -9.64 17.45
CA HIS A 95 0.56 -10.58 16.77
C HIS A 95 0.55 -10.38 15.25
N HIS A 96 0.57 -9.12 14.79
CA HIS A 96 0.54 -8.79 13.36
C HIS A 96 1.94 -8.69 12.74
N ASN A 97 2.91 -8.17 13.49
CA ASN A 97 4.30 -8.10 13.05
C ASN A 97 5.21 -8.77 14.09
N PRO A 98 5.42 -10.10 13.99
CA PRO A 98 6.28 -10.82 14.93
C PRO A 98 7.74 -10.33 14.92
N LEU A 99 8.17 -9.72 13.81
CA LEU A 99 9.55 -9.28 13.60
C LEU A 99 9.82 -7.88 14.18
N ASN A 100 8.87 -6.94 14.05
CA ASN A 100 9.07 -5.53 14.41
C ASN A 100 7.95 -4.94 15.31
N GLY A 101 7.00 -5.76 15.76
CA GLY A 101 5.86 -5.33 16.57
C GLY A 101 6.21 -5.03 18.03
N GLY A 102 5.29 -4.38 18.73
CA GLY A 102 5.45 -4.04 20.15
C GLY A 102 6.34 -2.83 20.42
N GLN A 103 6.83 -2.14 19.39
CA GLN A 103 7.60 -0.91 19.48
C GLN A 103 6.98 0.19 18.63
N GLU A 104 6.95 1.42 19.15
CA GLU A 104 6.69 2.62 18.35
C GLU A 104 7.87 2.93 17.44
N ARG A 105 7.64 2.99 16.12
CA ARG A 105 8.67 3.26 15.13
C ARG A 105 8.41 4.61 14.49
N TRP A 106 9.30 5.55 14.76
CA TRP A 106 9.27 6.88 14.17
C TRP A 106 10.03 6.86 12.85
N PHE A 107 9.35 7.22 11.77
CA PHE A 107 9.93 7.31 10.44
C PHE A 107 9.87 8.74 9.95
N GLU A 108 10.76 9.09 9.04
CA GLU A 108 10.77 10.43 8.43
C GLU A 108 9.41 10.74 7.77
N PRO A 109 8.86 11.96 7.96
CA PRO A 109 7.55 12.30 7.44
C PRO A 109 7.54 12.30 5.91
N VAL A 110 6.40 11.96 5.30
CA VAL A 110 6.17 12.27 3.87
C VAL A 110 6.28 13.78 3.69
N ASP A 111 6.94 14.21 2.60
CA ASP A 111 7.09 15.63 2.28
C ASP A 111 5.73 16.35 2.24
N PRO A 112 5.58 17.54 2.84
CA PRO A 112 4.29 18.23 2.91
C PRO A 112 3.65 18.53 1.55
N GLY A 113 4.46 18.85 0.53
CA GLY A 113 3.96 19.09 -0.84
C GLY A 113 3.42 17.82 -1.49
N ILE A 114 4.08 16.69 -1.21
CA ILE A 114 3.64 15.36 -1.64
C ILE A 114 2.38 14.92 -0.89
N ALA A 115 2.33 15.16 0.43
CA ALA A 115 1.21 14.81 1.28
C ALA A 115 -0.07 15.59 0.94
N ALA A 116 0.07 16.87 0.55
CA ALA A 116 -1.02 17.71 0.07
C ALA A 116 -1.31 17.55 -1.44
N GLY A 117 -0.50 16.75 -2.15
CA GLY A 117 -0.53 16.64 -3.61
C GLY A 117 -1.78 15.92 -4.14
N ALA A 118 -2.21 16.34 -5.33
CA ALA A 118 -3.34 15.73 -6.04
C ALA A 118 -3.20 14.20 -6.23
N PRO A 119 -2.03 13.63 -6.58
CA PRO A 119 -1.89 12.19 -6.78
C PRO A 119 -2.25 11.37 -5.53
N LEU A 120 -1.69 11.74 -4.37
CA LEU A 120 -1.97 11.04 -3.11
C LEU A 120 -3.45 11.20 -2.72
N SER A 121 -4.00 12.41 -2.89
CA SER A 121 -5.42 12.67 -2.63
C SER A 121 -6.36 11.80 -3.50
N ARG A 122 -6.04 11.60 -4.78
CA ARG A 122 -6.82 10.71 -5.67
C ARG A 122 -6.73 9.24 -5.25
N LEU A 123 -5.54 8.76 -4.88
CA LEU A 123 -5.36 7.38 -4.41
C LEU A 123 -6.09 7.14 -3.08
N LEU A 124 -5.95 8.05 -2.11
CA LEU A 124 -6.62 7.98 -0.81
C LEU A 124 -8.15 8.00 -0.95
N SER A 125 -8.70 8.98 -1.66
CA SER A 125 -10.15 9.11 -1.83
C SER A 125 -10.73 7.99 -2.69
N GLY A 126 -9.99 7.53 -3.70
CA GLY A 126 -10.33 6.39 -4.54
C GLY A 126 -10.44 5.09 -3.76
N ALA A 127 -9.41 4.76 -2.98
CA ALA A 127 -9.38 3.58 -2.12
C ALA A 127 -10.53 3.60 -1.13
N ARG A 128 -10.69 4.72 -0.41
CA ARG A 128 -11.78 4.92 0.55
C ARG A 128 -13.15 4.67 -0.09
N ALA A 129 -13.40 5.22 -1.27
CA ALA A 129 -14.69 5.07 -1.95
C ALA A 129 -15.00 3.61 -2.29
N VAL A 130 -14.00 2.80 -2.64
CA VAL A 130 -14.18 1.36 -2.88
C VAL A 130 -14.40 0.62 -1.55
N PHE A 131 -13.61 0.91 -0.52
CA PHE A 131 -13.74 0.24 0.78
C PHE A 131 -15.07 0.53 1.48
N GLU A 132 -15.55 1.77 1.42
CA GLU A 132 -16.86 2.15 1.98
C GLU A 132 -18.05 1.58 1.19
N MET A 133 -17.83 1.19 -0.08
CA MET A 133 -18.80 0.38 -0.83
C MET A 133 -18.70 -1.11 -0.49
N ALA A 134 -17.52 -1.61 -0.10
CA ALA A 134 -17.29 -3.00 0.28
C ALA A 134 -17.92 -3.30 1.64
N GLU A 135 -17.76 -2.40 2.61
CA GLU A 135 -18.28 -2.50 3.97
C GLU A 135 -18.67 -1.11 4.49
N ALA A 136 -19.69 -1.05 5.36
CA ALA A 136 -20.16 0.21 5.91
C ALA A 136 -19.04 1.05 6.56
N ALA A 137 -18.98 2.32 6.18
CA ALA A 137 -17.99 3.27 6.67
C ALA A 137 -18.03 3.37 8.21
N PRO A 138 -16.87 3.39 8.90
CA PRO A 138 -16.82 3.70 10.32
C PRO A 138 -17.13 5.19 10.58
N PRO A 139 -17.39 5.57 11.85
CA PRO A 139 -17.51 6.97 12.23
C PRO A 139 -16.27 7.80 11.88
N ARG A 140 -15.10 7.16 11.90
CA ARG A 140 -13.81 7.78 11.57
C ARG A 140 -12.86 6.75 10.95
N TRP A 141 -12.12 7.19 9.94
CA TRP A 141 -10.95 6.47 9.44
C TRP A 141 -9.68 6.97 10.11
N HIS A 142 -8.81 6.03 10.46
CA HIS A 142 -7.38 6.22 10.65
C HIS A 142 -6.67 5.63 9.44
N VAL A 143 -5.85 6.43 8.76
CA VAL A 143 -5.14 5.99 7.56
C VAL A 143 -3.66 6.23 7.72
N GLU A 144 -2.84 5.21 7.53
CA GLU A 144 -1.39 5.41 7.42
C GLU A 144 -0.95 5.34 5.96
N VAL A 145 -0.02 6.22 5.61
CA VAL A 145 0.60 6.32 4.30
C VAL A 145 2.05 5.91 4.45
N HIS A 146 2.47 4.89 3.72
CA HIS A 146 3.85 4.44 3.68
C HIS A 146 4.39 4.54 2.25
N GLN A 147 5.43 5.35 2.08
CA GLN A 147 6.27 5.29 0.89
C GLN A 147 7.38 4.28 1.15
N PHE A 148 7.56 3.31 0.26
CA PHE A 148 8.63 2.32 0.36
C PHE A 148 9.43 2.23 -0.92
N ARG A 149 10.76 2.23 -0.79
CA ARG A 149 11.71 1.75 -1.79
C ARG A 149 12.44 0.55 -1.24
N ILE A 150 12.41 -0.55 -1.97
CA ILE A 150 13.18 -1.76 -1.68
C ILE A 150 14.33 -1.85 -2.68
N GLU A 151 15.55 -1.66 -2.21
CA GLU A 151 16.77 -1.74 -2.99
C GLU A 151 17.25 -3.19 -3.12
N ALA A 152 17.65 -3.57 -4.33
CA ALA A 152 18.41 -4.78 -4.61
C ALA A 152 19.81 -4.38 -5.07
N ARG A 153 20.84 -4.96 -4.45
CA ARG A 153 22.25 -4.66 -4.77
C ARG A 153 22.93 -5.90 -5.34
N PRO A 154 24.10 -5.75 -6.00
CA PRO A 154 24.91 -6.90 -6.38
C PRO A 154 25.15 -7.81 -5.16
N ASN A 155 24.80 -9.10 -5.29
CA ASN A 155 24.90 -10.11 -4.23
C ASN A 155 24.02 -9.90 -2.98
N ALA A 156 23.05 -8.98 -3.01
CA ALA A 156 22.13 -8.76 -1.89
C ALA A 156 20.71 -8.47 -2.37
N ALA A 157 19.81 -9.42 -2.15
CA ALA A 157 18.39 -9.27 -2.44
C ALA A 157 17.73 -8.24 -1.52
N GLY A 158 16.79 -7.46 -2.05
CA GLY A 158 15.89 -6.64 -1.26
C GLY A 158 14.65 -7.45 -0.87
N LYS A 159 14.20 -7.38 0.38
CA LYS A 159 13.04 -8.16 0.85
C LYS A 159 11.90 -7.19 1.21
N PRO A 160 10.84 -7.09 0.39
CA PRO A 160 9.71 -6.21 0.75
C PRO A 160 9.03 -6.64 2.05
N THR A 161 8.85 -7.95 2.22
CA THR A 161 8.20 -8.59 3.39
C THR A 161 9.15 -9.61 4.01
N PRO A 162 10.19 -9.19 4.76
CA PRO A 162 11.20 -10.09 5.32
C PRO A 162 10.61 -11.15 6.29
N GLU A 163 9.48 -10.85 6.91
CA GLU A 163 8.69 -11.74 7.75
C GLU A 163 7.89 -12.82 6.99
N GLY A 164 7.76 -12.68 5.66
CA GLY A 164 6.94 -13.57 4.83
C GLY A 164 5.48 -13.10 4.71
N MET A 165 4.56 -14.06 4.55
CA MET A 165 3.12 -13.74 4.48
C MET A 165 2.62 -13.22 5.83
N HIS A 166 1.93 -12.09 5.81
CA HIS A 166 1.43 -11.42 7.00
C HIS A 166 0.07 -10.75 6.75
N ARG A 167 -0.40 -10.10 7.82
CA ARG A 167 -1.49 -9.13 7.83
C ARG A 167 -0.98 -7.87 8.48
N ASP A 168 -1.42 -6.72 8.00
CA ASP A 168 -1.01 -5.43 8.54
C ASP A 168 -1.66 -5.13 9.90
N GLY A 169 -2.79 -5.78 10.20
CA GLY A 169 -3.57 -5.57 11.42
C GLY A 169 -4.56 -4.43 11.29
N VAL A 170 -5.08 -4.19 10.08
CA VAL A 170 -6.02 -3.12 9.74
C VAL A 170 -7.27 -3.68 9.07
N ASP A 171 -8.21 -2.82 8.65
CA ASP A 171 -9.41 -3.27 7.94
C ASP A 171 -9.10 -3.49 6.46
N PHE A 172 -8.51 -2.50 5.80
CA PHE A 172 -8.21 -2.55 4.37
C PHE A 172 -6.84 -2.00 4.03
N VAL A 173 -6.26 -2.52 2.94
CA VAL A 173 -4.94 -2.09 2.44
C VAL A 173 -5.04 -1.82 0.95
N LEU A 174 -4.41 -0.73 0.51
CA LEU A 174 -4.10 -0.48 -0.90
C LEU A 174 -2.57 -0.54 -1.07
N VAL A 175 -2.10 -1.33 -2.02
CA VAL A 175 -0.69 -1.32 -2.46
C VAL A 175 -0.63 -0.94 -3.93
N THR A 176 0.07 0.15 -4.25
CA THR A 176 0.25 0.64 -5.62
C THR A 176 1.72 0.67 -5.97
N LEU A 177 2.09 0.11 -7.13
CA LEU A 177 3.42 0.25 -7.69
C LEU A 177 3.62 1.67 -8.20
N ILE A 178 4.70 2.30 -7.74
CA ILE A 178 5.12 3.62 -8.20
C ILE A 178 6.14 3.47 -9.32
N GLY A 179 7.08 2.56 -9.15
CA GLY A 179 8.12 2.27 -10.13
C GLY A 179 8.88 1.01 -9.77
N ARG A 180 9.56 0.45 -10.75
CA ARG A 180 10.55 -0.61 -10.54
C ARG A 180 11.61 -0.49 -11.62
N GLU A 181 12.86 -0.69 -11.23
CA GLU A 181 13.98 -0.60 -12.15
C GLU A 181 14.98 -1.71 -11.86
N ASN A 182 15.44 -2.39 -12.92
CA ASN A 182 16.49 -3.40 -12.86
C ASN A 182 16.24 -4.48 -11.79
N VAL A 183 15.00 -4.90 -11.56
CA VAL A 183 14.66 -5.95 -10.59
C VAL A 183 13.77 -7.05 -11.15
N ALA A 184 14.16 -8.30 -10.92
CA ALA A 184 13.32 -9.48 -11.05
C ALA A 184 12.69 -9.83 -9.69
N GLY A 185 11.66 -10.69 -9.70
CA GLY A 185 10.90 -11.01 -8.49
C GLY A 185 9.92 -9.89 -8.12
N GLY A 186 9.65 -9.73 -6.82
CA GLY A 186 8.62 -8.80 -6.35
C GLY A 186 7.20 -9.30 -6.67
N VAL A 187 7.03 -10.62 -6.66
CA VAL A 187 5.76 -11.31 -6.93
C VAL A 187 4.90 -11.23 -5.67
N THR A 188 3.72 -10.65 -5.79
CA THR A 188 2.70 -10.60 -4.74
C THR A 188 2.04 -11.97 -4.63
N GLY A 189 2.03 -12.54 -3.43
CA GLY A 189 1.23 -13.73 -3.09
C GLY A 189 0.10 -13.35 -2.14
N ILE A 190 -1.07 -13.92 -2.36
CA ILE A 190 -2.28 -13.74 -1.54
C ILE A 190 -2.85 -15.10 -1.20
N ARG A 191 -3.20 -15.30 0.08
CA ARG A 191 -3.91 -16.47 0.57
C ARG A 191 -5.14 -16.01 1.33
N VAL A 192 -6.31 -16.43 0.89
CA VAL A 192 -7.61 -16.06 1.46
C VAL A 192 -8.01 -17.14 2.46
N ASP A 193 -8.34 -16.73 3.68
CA ASP A 193 -8.87 -17.66 4.69
C ASP A 193 -10.26 -18.15 4.26
N ALA A 194 -10.57 -19.41 4.61
CA ALA A 194 -11.92 -19.93 4.46
C ALA A 194 -12.87 -19.20 5.43
N GLN A 195 -14.02 -18.75 4.93
CA GLN A 195 -15.15 -18.28 5.75
C GLN A 195 -16.36 -19.18 5.52
N ASP A 196 -17.35 -19.15 6.42
CA ASP A 196 -18.56 -19.96 6.35
C ASP A 196 -19.14 -20.05 4.92
N GLY A 197 -19.02 -21.24 4.32
CA GLY A 197 -19.52 -21.53 2.96
C GLY A 197 -18.60 -21.16 1.80
N THR A 198 -17.38 -20.67 2.03
CA THR A 198 -16.38 -20.33 0.99
C THR A 198 -15.11 -21.16 1.14
N LEU A 199 -14.55 -21.61 0.01
CA LEU A 199 -13.28 -22.33 -0.01
C LEU A 199 -12.10 -21.36 0.12
N PRO A 200 -10.97 -21.78 0.73
CA PRO A 200 -9.76 -20.98 0.72
C PRO A 200 -9.30 -20.75 -0.72
N GLY A 201 -8.69 -19.59 -0.96
CA GLY A 201 -8.22 -19.18 -2.27
C GLY A 201 -6.78 -18.72 -2.24
N GLU A 202 -6.10 -18.79 -3.39
CA GLU A 202 -4.76 -18.25 -3.57
C GLU A 202 -4.67 -17.44 -4.85
N ALA A 203 -3.90 -16.37 -4.83
CA ALA A 203 -3.57 -15.58 -6.01
C ALA A 203 -2.08 -15.21 -6.00
N SER A 204 -1.49 -15.13 -7.18
CA SER A 204 -0.10 -14.73 -7.36
C SER A 204 0.05 -13.92 -8.63
N PHE A 205 0.65 -12.74 -8.53
CA PHE A 205 0.86 -11.84 -9.65
C PHE A 205 1.97 -10.84 -9.34
N THR A 206 2.51 -10.21 -10.37
CA THR A 206 3.53 -9.17 -10.23
C THR A 206 2.89 -7.82 -10.53
N LEU A 207 3.13 -6.82 -9.68
CA LEU A 207 2.88 -5.43 -10.07
C LEU A 207 4.04 -5.00 -10.99
N GLU A 208 3.75 -4.81 -12.27
CA GLU A 208 4.76 -4.61 -13.31
C GLU A 208 4.84 -3.15 -13.77
N ASN A 209 3.69 -2.51 -13.92
CA ASN A 209 3.55 -1.18 -14.48
C ASN A 209 3.23 -0.14 -13.40
N PRO A 210 3.67 1.11 -13.56
CA PRO A 210 3.24 2.20 -12.67
C PRO A 210 1.71 2.21 -12.53
N LEU A 211 1.24 2.47 -11.32
CA LEU A 211 -0.16 2.42 -10.89
C LEU A 211 -0.81 1.04 -10.85
N ASP A 212 -0.12 -0.06 -11.20
CA ASP A 212 -0.62 -1.39 -10.89
C ASP A 212 -0.90 -1.48 -9.38
N THR A 213 -2.13 -1.83 -9.04
CA THR A 213 -2.67 -1.67 -7.69
C THR A 213 -3.39 -2.93 -7.25
N VAL A 214 -3.23 -3.29 -5.98
CA VAL A 214 -4.06 -4.28 -5.31
C VAL A 214 -4.75 -3.64 -4.11
N LEU A 215 -6.04 -3.95 -3.97
CA LEU A 215 -6.88 -3.62 -2.81
C LEU A 215 -7.14 -4.91 -2.03
N LEU A 216 -7.02 -4.87 -0.70
CA LEU A 216 -7.11 -6.02 0.18
C LEU A 216 -8.08 -5.74 1.34
N ASP A 217 -8.89 -6.73 1.73
CA ASP A 217 -9.48 -6.84 3.07
C ASP A 217 -8.48 -7.60 3.95
N ASP A 218 -7.68 -6.84 4.70
CA ASP A 218 -6.53 -7.35 5.48
C ASP A 218 -6.96 -8.34 6.58
N ARG A 219 -8.23 -8.30 7.01
CA ARG A 219 -8.76 -9.23 8.00
C ARG A 219 -8.99 -10.62 7.43
N ARG A 220 -9.08 -10.76 6.10
CA ARG A 220 -9.47 -11.99 5.41
C ARG A 220 -8.34 -12.61 4.61
N VAL A 221 -7.36 -11.81 4.18
CA VAL A 221 -6.25 -12.29 3.36
C VAL A 221 -4.94 -12.22 4.13
N TRP A 222 -4.09 -13.19 3.89
CA TRP A 222 -2.67 -13.09 4.13
C TRP A 222 -2.04 -12.62 2.84
N HIS A 223 -1.03 -11.76 2.92
CA HIS A 223 -0.30 -11.31 1.74
C HIS A 223 1.19 -11.20 2.01
N GLY A 224 1.99 -11.29 0.94
CA GLY A 224 3.44 -11.17 1.00
C GLY A 224 4.03 -10.91 -0.37
N VAL A 225 5.29 -10.50 -0.42
CA VAL A 225 5.97 -10.23 -1.69
C VAL A 225 7.33 -10.90 -1.72
N THR A 226 7.62 -11.65 -2.79
CA THR A 226 8.91 -12.31 -2.93
C THR A 226 10.07 -11.32 -2.96
N PRO A 227 11.28 -11.73 -2.54
CA PRO A 227 12.46 -10.88 -2.65
C PRO A 227 12.68 -10.38 -4.09
N VAL A 228 13.28 -9.21 -4.20
CA VAL A 228 13.74 -8.63 -5.47
C VAL A 228 15.25 -8.79 -5.62
N VAL A 229 15.69 -9.13 -6.82
CA VAL A 229 17.11 -9.29 -7.17
C VAL A 229 17.42 -8.50 -8.44
N PRO A 230 18.66 -7.99 -8.62
CA PRO A 230 18.99 -7.26 -9.84
C PRO A 230 18.87 -8.14 -11.09
N ILE A 231 18.30 -7.62 -12.18
CA ILE A 231 18.29 -8.30 -13.48
C ILE A 231 19.69 -8.25 -14.08
N ASP A 232 20.26 -7.06 -14.15
CA ASP A 232 21.66 -6.81 -14.43
C ASP A 232 22.41 -6.73 -13.10
N PRO A 233 23.23 -7.74 -12.76
CA PRO A 233 23.92 -7.82 -11.47
C PRO A 233 25.04 -6.79 -11.32
N SER A 234 25.41 -6.05 -12.37
CA SER A 234 26.42 -5.00 -12.29
C SER A 234 25.87 -3.66 -11.79
N ARG A 235 24.54 -3.49 -11.76
CA ARG A 235 23.86 -2.25 -11.34
C ARG A 235 22.90 -2.53 -10.19
N PRO A 236 22.68 -1.57 -9.28
CA PRO A 236 21.59 -1.69 -8.32
C PRO A 236 20.23 -1.71 -9.05
N GLY A 237 19.22 -2.21 -8.37
CA GLY A 237 17.83 -2.14 -8.78
C GLY A 237 16.94 -1.75 -7.62
N HIS A 238 15.69 -1.37 -7.89
CA HIS A 238 14.74 -1.06 -6.84
C HIS A 238 13.29 -1.35 -7.23
N ARG A 239 12.45 -1.50 -6.21
CA ARG A 239 10.98 -1.56 -6.32
C ARG A 239 10.36 -0.54 -5.38
N ASP A 240 9.54 0.33 -5.95
CA ASP A 240 8.88 1.45 -5.26
C ASP A 240 7.39 1.19 -5.15
N VAL A 241 6.86 1.25 -3.92
CA VAL A 241 5.42 1.12 -3.67
C VAL A 241 4.92 2.18 -2.70
N LEU A 242 3.67 2.57 -2.92
CA LEU A 242 2.84 3.25 -1.94
C LEU A 242 1.94 2.21 -1.27
N VAL A 243 1.92 2.21 0.05
CA VAL A 243 0.98 1.41 0.86
C VAL A 243 0.10 2.36 1.65
N LEU A 244 -1.22 2.17 1.55
CA LEU A 244 -2.23 2.89 2.32
C LEU A 244 -2.98 1.89 3.18
N THR A 245 -2.94 2.05 4.50
CA THR A 245 -3.64 1.17 5.44
C THR A 245 -4.82 1.91 6.05
N PHE A 246 -6.02 1.34 5.99
CA PHE A 246 -7.26 1.92 6.50
C PHE A 246 -7.72 1.13 7.71
N ALA A 247 -7.86 1.81 8.85
CA ALA A 247 -8.35 1.22 10.09
C ALA A 247 -9.49 2.05 10.68
N ARG A 248 -10.52 1.38 11.22
CA ARG A 248 -11.64 2.03 11.93
C ARG A 248 -11.21 2.71 13.23
N GLN A 249 -10.08 2.29 13.79
CA GLN A 249 -9.46 2.88 14.98
C GLN A 249 -7.94 2.85 14.80
N ALA A 250 -7.25 3.84 15.35
CA ALA A 250 -5.79 3.75 15.46
C ALA A 250 -5.42 2.50 16.30
N PRO A 251 -4.30 1.83 15.99
CA PRO A 251 -3.83 0.71 16.79
C PRO A 251 -3.81 1.05 18.28
N ARG A 252 -4.43 0.22 19.12
CA ARG A 252 -4.40 0.41 20.57
C ARG A 252 -2.97 0.20 21.07
N ARG A 253 -2.39 1.27 21.59
CA ARG A 253 -1.14 1.24 22.37
C ARG A 253 -1.46 0.56 23.70
N ALA A 254 -0.65 -0.42 24.09
CA ALA A 254 -0.76 -1.03 25.41
C ALA A 254 -0.34 -0.04 26.50
#